data_AF-A0A944R8A7-F1
#
_entry.id   AF-A0A944R8A7-F1
#
_cell.length_a   1.000
_cell.length_b   1.000
_cell.length_c   1.000
_cell.angle_alpha   90.00
_cell.angle_beta   90.00
_cell.angle_gamma   90.00
#
_symmetry.space_group_name_H-M   'P 1'
#
loop_
_entity.id
_entity.type
_entity.pdbx_description
1 polymer ?
#
loop_
_entity_poly.entity_id
_entity_poly.type
_entity_poly.pdbx_seq_one_letter_code
_entity_poly.pdbx_strand_id
1 'polypeptide(L)' 'GHPEGYFEAFSNIYSDFAEVLLAKLSGKTPDQLSLDFPTLEDGAHGVKFIEACVESADNNSCWVNSKLDYSIKTS' A
#
# COMPACT_ATOMS: atom_id res chain seq x y z
N GLY A 1 -23.63 -1.58 12.36
CA GLY A 1 -22.62 -0.99 11.46
C GLY A 1 -23.15 0.34 11.00
N HIS A 2 -22.43 1.42 11.30
CA HIS A 2 -22.79 2.76 10.83
C HIS A 2 -22.42 2.86 9.35
N PRO A 3 -23.37 3.15 8.44
CA PRO A 3 -23.10 3.21 7.00
C PRO A 3 -22.06 4.26 6.58
N GLU A 4 -21.68 5.17 7.49
CA GLU A 4 -20.82 6.32 7.17
C GLU A 4 -19.32 6.00 7.19
N GLY A 5 -18.89 4.91 7.86
CA GLY A 5 -17.46 4.62 8.05
C GLY A 5 -16.69 4.21 6.79
N TYR A 6 -17.34 3.60 5.79
CA TYR A 6 -16.66 3.18 4.56
C TYR A 6 -16.28 4.39 3.69
N PHE A 7 -17.25 5.28 3.43
CA PHE A 7 -16.99 6.48 2.63
C PHE A 7 -16.04 7.44 3.34
N GLU A 8 -16.14 7.55 4.66
CA GLU A 8 -15.24 8.36 5.47
C GLU A 8 -13.80 7.83 5.40
N ALA A 9 -13.58 6.52 5.56
CA ALA A 9 -12.25 5.93 5.45
C ALA A 9 -11.62 6.16 4.07
N PHE A 10 -12.38 6.01 2.98
CA PHE A 10 -11.88 6.33 1.64
C PHE A 10 -11.60 7.83 1.48
N SER A 11 -12.46 8.70 2.00
CA SER A 11 -12.27 10.16 1.92
C SER A 11 -11.00 10.60 2.64
N ASN A 12 -10.67 9.98 3.78
CA ASN A 12 -9.44 10.25 4.52
C ASN A 12 -8.20 9.90 3.68
N ILE A 13 -8.14 8.68 3.13
CA ILE A 13 -7.01 8.24 2.27
C ILE A 13 -6.77 9.20 1.11
N TYR A 14 -7.83 9.62 0.41
CA TYR A 14 -7.70 10.54 -0.73
C TYR A 14 -7.30 11.96 -0.30
N SER A 15 -7.81 12.44 0.82
CA SER A 15 -7.49 13.78 1.34
C SER A 15 -6.03 13.85 1.78
N ASP A 16 -5.57 12.85 2.52
CA ASP A 16 -4.20 12.76 3.02
C ASP A 16 -3.19 12.67 1.86
N PHE A 17 -3.49 11.81 0.87
CA PHE A 17 -2.68 11.72 -0.35
C PHE A 17 -2.62 13.05 -1.12
N ALA A 18 -3.77 13.72 -1.29
CA ALA A 18 -3.84 14.99 -2.02
C ALA A 18 -3.04 16.09 -1.32
N GLU A 19 -3.09 16.16 0.01
CA GLU A 19 -2.31 17.11 0.79
C GLU A 19 -0.81 16.89 0.59
N VAL A 20 -0.35 15.64 0.72
CA VAL A 20 1.06 15.30 0.53
C VAL A 20 1.53 15.61 -0.89
N LEU A 21 0.69 15.35 -1.89
CA LEU A 21 0.97 15.69 -3.28
C LEU A 21 1.14 17.20 -3.47
N LEU A 22 0.21 18.00 -2.94
CA LEU A 22 0.24 19.46 -3.07
C LEU A 22 1.44 20.08 -2.34
N ALA A 23 1.77 19.57 -1.14
CA ALA A 23 2.95 20.01 -0.40
C ALA A 23 4.23 19.76 -1.22
N LYS A 24 4.38 18.56 -1.78
CA LYS A 24 5.52 18.21 -2.64
C LYS A 24 5.61 19.10 -3.88
N LEU A 25 4.51 19.32 -4.59
CA LEU A 25 4.47 20.18 -5.77
C LEU A 25 4.81 21.65 -5.44
N SER A 26 4.50 22.08 -4.22
CA SER A 26 4.77 23.44 -3.74
C SER A 26 6.14 23.60 -3.08
N GLY A 27 6.97 22.55 -3.04
CA GLY A 27 8.27 22.56 -2.36
C GLY A 27 8.17 22.68 -0.84
N LYS A 28 7.04 22.32 -0.24
CA LYS A 28 6.79 22.32 1.20
C LYS A 28 6.88 20.91 1.77
N THR A 29 7.21 20.81 3.04
CA THR A 29 7.09 19.55 3.80
C THR A 29 5.60 19.30 4.10
N PRO A 30 5.06 18.10 3.81
CA PRO A 30 3.69 17.75 4.20
C PRO A 30 3.49 17.70 5.71
N ASP A 31 2.24 17.80 6.18
CA ASP A 31 1.89 17.48 7.56
C ASP A 31 2.17 16.00 7.84
N GLN A 32 2.66 15.71 9.04
CA GLN A 32 2.94 14.36 9.49
C GLN A 32 1.67 13.52 9.62
N LEU A 33 0.53 14.14 9.93
CA LEU A 33 -0.77 13.46 10.05
C LEU A 33 -1.29 12.98 8.69
N SER A 34 -0.98 13.68 7.62
CA SER A 34 -1.43 13.38 6.26
C SER A 34 -0.56 12.33 5.57
N LEU A 35 0.37 11.70 6.29
CA LEU A 35 1.20 10.60 5.78
C LEU A 35 0.54 9.22 5.98
N ASP A 36 -0.71 9.18 6.45
CA ASP A 36 -1.44 7.93 6.72
C ASP A 36 -2.23 7.43 5.48
N PHE A 37 -1.48 7.04 4.44
CA PHE A 37 -2.05 6.35 3.27
C PHE A 37 -1.10 5.28 2.74
N PRO A 38 -1.63 4.27 2.00
CA PRO A 38 -0.81 3.19 1.46
C PRO A 38 0.33 3.68 0.57
N THR A 39 1.51 3.12 0.78
CA THR A 39 2.72 3.41 0.00
C THR A 39 2.83 2.52 -1.24
N LEU A 40 3.85 2.78 -2.06
CA LEU A 40 4.21 1.91 -3.19
C LEU A 40 4.61 0.51 -2.68
N GLU A 41 5.36 0.46 -1.59
CA GLU A 41 5.84 -0.76 -0.96
C GLU A 41 4.68 -1.62 -0.44
N ASP A 42 3.64 -1.00 0.14
CA ASP A 42 2.42 -1.70 0.56
C ASP A 42 1.71 -2.35 -0.63
N GLY A 43 1.60 -1.61 -1.75
CA GLY A 43 1.05 -2.14 -3.00
C GLY A 43 1.86 -3.31 -3.55
N ALA A 44 3.19 -3.18 -3.56
CA ALA A 44 4.08 -4.26 -3.99
C ALA A 44 3.89 -5.51 -3.11
N HIS A 45 3.88 -5.37 -1.79
CA HIS A 45 3.62 -6.47 -0.85
C HIS A 45 2.29 -7.17 -1.13
N GLY A 46 1.24 -6.41 -1.43
CA GLY A 46 -0.06 -6.96 -1.82
C GLY A 46 0.04 -7.86 -3.07
N VAL A 47 0.72 -7.38 -4.12
CA VAL A 47 0.92 -8.18 -5.35
C VAL A 47 1.73 -9.45 -5.07
N LYS A 48 2.82 -9.34 -4.29
CA LYS A 48 3.65 -10.51 -3.94
C LYS A 48 2.90 -11.54 -3.10
N PHE A 49 2.03 -11.07 -2.21
CA PHE A 49 1.17 -11.95 -1.44
C PHE A 49 0.21 -12.74 -2.35
N ILE A 50 -0.45 -12.08 -3.31
CA ILE A 50 -1.34 -12.76 -4.27
C ILE A 50 -0.57 -13.79 -5.09
N GLU A 51 0.62 -13.46 -5.57
CA GLU A 51 1.50 -14.40 -6.29
C GLU A 51 1.81 -15.64 -5.43
N ALA A 52 2.19 -15.45 -4.16
CA ALA A 52 2.48 -16.55 -3.24
C ALA A 52 1.24 -17.43 -2.96
N CYS A 53 0.04 -16.83 -2.91
CA CYS A 53 -1.20 -17.60 -2.79
C CYS A 53 -1.46 -18.49 -4.02
N VAL A 54 -1.21 -17.98 -5.22
CA VAL A 54 -1.35 -18.76 -6.47
C VAL A 54 -0.31 -19.89 -6.49
N GLU A 55 0.95 -19.60 -6.17
CA GLU A 55 2.01 -20.61 -6.09
C GLU A 55 1.70 -21.70 -5.06
N SER A 56 1.15 -21.32 -3.90
CA SER A 56 0.71 -22.29 -2.89
C SER A 56 -0.39 -23.21 -3.42
N ALA A 57 -1.40 -22.64 -4.09
CA ALA A 57 -2.51 -23.40 -4.66
C ALA A 57 -2.03 -24.42 -5.71
N ASP A 58 -1.11 -24.02 -6.58
CA ASP A 58 -0.52 -24.89 -7.61
C ASP A 58 0.36 -26.01 -7.01
N ASN A 59 0.92 -25.77 -5.81
CA ASN A 59 1.77 -26.72 -5.09
C ASN A 59 1.04 -27.45 -3.95
N ASN A 60 -0.24 -27.80 -4.17
CA ASN A 60 -1.05 -28.57 -3.23
C ASN A 60 -1.14 -27.92 -1.82
N SER A 61 -1.32 -26.60 -1.82
CA SER A 61 -1.47 -25.76 -0.61
C SER A 61 -0.26 -25.80 0.33
N CYS A 62 0.95 -25.93 -0.23
CA CYS A 62 2.18 -25.89 0.56
C CYS A 62 2.50 -24.45 1.03
N TRP A 63 3.39 -24.34 2.02
CA TRP A 63 3.87 -23.04 2.49
C TRP A 63 4.81 -22.40 1.46
N VAL A 64 4.52 -21.15 1.09
CA VAL A 64 5.30 -20.33 0.14
C VAL A 64 5.70 -19.02 0.82
N ASN A 65 6.88 -18.50 0.48
CA ASN A 65 7.37 -17.22 1.01
C ASN A 65 6.74 -16.04 0.24
N SER A 66 6.04 -15.15 0.96
CA SER A 66 5.40 -13.95 0.42
C SER A 66 6.19 -12.65 0.64
N LYS A 67 7.43 -12.72 1.13
CA LYS A 67 8.27 -11.52 1.30
C LYS A 67 8.73 -10.99 -0.05
N LEU A 68 8.67 -9.67 -0.22
CA LEU A 68 9.36 -9.03 -1.33
C LEU A 68 10.87 -9.08 -1.13
N ASP A 69 11.56 -9.48 -2.18
CA ASP A 69 13.00 -9.36 -2.25
C ASP A 69 13.38 -8.01 -2.85
N TYR A 70 13.98 -7.15 -2.04
CA TYR A 70 14.42 -5.81 -2.43
C TYR A 70 15.80 -5.80 -3.09
N SER A 71 16.49 -6.95 -3.18
CA SER A 71 17.85 -7.05 -3.73
C SER A 71 17.94 -6.82 -5.24
N ILE A 72 16.81 -6.80 -5.97
CA ILE A 72 16.77 -6.64 -7.43
C ILE A 72 16.86 -5.16 -7.87
N LYS A 73 16.73 -4.18 -6.94
CA LYS A 73 16.72 -2.74 -7.29
C LYS A 73 18.10 -2.06 -7.35
N THR A 74 19.21 -2.76 -7.12
CA THR A 74 20.57 -2.21 -7.33
C THR A 74 21.20 -2.77 -8.60
N SER A 75 20.95 -2.13 -9.74
CA SER A 75 21.72 -2.26 -10.99
C SER A 75 21.61 -0.98 -11.79
#